data_AF-W4PZU5-F1
#
_entry.id   AF-W4PZU5-F1
#
_cell.length_a   1.000
_cell.length_b   1.000
_cell.length_c   1.000
_cell.angle_alpha   90.00
_cell.angle_beta   90.00
_cell.angle_gamma   90.00
#
_symmetry.space_group_name_H-M   'P 1'
#
loop_
_entity.id
_entity.type
_entity.pdbx_description
1 polymer ?
#
loop_
_entity_poly.entity_id
_entity_poly.type
_entity_poly.pdbx_seq_one_letter_code
_entity_poly.pdbx_strand_id
1 'polypeptide(L)' 'MQRKRIILGVFVFAIVTIIAYLLFHELFKLEEGISVIIALALGIVAEYVYRKKG' A
#
# COMPACT_ATOMS: atom_id res chain seq x y z
N MET A 1 -17.94 -15.30 2.19
CA MET A 1 -16.45 -15.38 2.08
C MET A 1 -15.85 -14.23 1.26
N GLN A 2 -16.43 -13.81 0.13
CA GLN A 2 -15.88 -12.71 -0.70
C GLN A 2 -15.76 -11.34 0.01
N ARG A 3 -16.77 -10.90 0.77
CA ARG A 3 -16.70 -9.59 1.49
C ARG A 3 -15.56 -9.51 2.51
N LYS A 4 -15.29 -10.61 3.24
CA LYS A 4 -14.19 -10.66 4.23
C LYS A 4 -12.83 -10.49 3.55
N ARG A 5 -12.67 -11.05 2.35
CA ARG A 5 -11.43 -10.97 1.56
C ARG A 5 -11.20 -9.57 0.97
N ILE A 6 -12.28 -8.88 0.58
CA ILE A 6 -12.21 -7.46 0.15
C ILE A 6 -11.80 -6.57 1.31
N ILE A 7 -12.42 -6.72 2.49
CA ILE A 7 -12.08 -5.93 3.68
C ILE A 7 -10.62 -6.14 4.08
N LEU A 8 -10.14 -7.39 4.08
CA LEU A 8 -8.72 -7.69 4.34
C LEU A 8 -7.80 -7.08 3.29
N GLY A 9 -8.17 -7.12 2.00
CA GLY A 9 -7.37 -6.52 0.93
C GLY A 9 -7.22 -5.01 1.09
N VAL A 10 -8.32 -4.30 1.37
CA VAL A 10 -8.31 -2.85 1.63
C VAL A 10 -7.51 -2.51 2.89
N PHE A 11 -7.61 -3.34 3.93
CA PHE A 11 -6.85 -3.15 5.16
C PHE A 11 -5.34 -3.32 4.94
N VAL A 12 -4.93 -4.35 4.20
CA VAL A 12 -3.53 -4.57 3.81
C VAL A 12 -3.03 -3.44 2.92
N PHE A 13 -3.83 -2.99 1.95
CA PHE A 13 -3.51 -1.84 1.10
C PHE A 13 -3.24 -0.57 1.93
N ALA A 14 -4.14 -0.23 2.84
CA ALA A 14 -4.03 0.97 3.66
C ALA A 14 -2.77 0.92 4.54
N ILE A 15 -2.51 -0.21 5.21
CA ILE A 15 -1.32 -0.38 6.05
C ILE A 15 -0.04 -0.25 5.23
N VAL A 16 0.06 -0.96 4.10
CA VAL A 16 1.25 -0.92 3.25
C VAL A 16 1.49 0.49 2.70
N THR A 17 0.43 1.19 2.29
CA THR A 17 0.52 2.55 1.74
C THR A 17 0.99 3.53 2.80
N ILE A 18 0.46 3.48 4.03
CA ILE A 18 0.87 4.37 5.12
C ILE A 18 2.33 4.11 5.50
N ILE A 19 2.72 2.84 5.65
CA ILE A 19 4.09 2.46 6.00
C ILE A 19 5.07 2.88 4.90
N ALA A 20 4.72 2.63 3.64
CA ALA A 20 5.56 3.04 2.50
C ALA A 20 5.71 4.56 2.45
N TYR A 21 4.62 5.32 2.63
CA TYR A 21 4.68 6.77 2.65
C TYR A 21 5.62 7.29 3.75
N LEU A 22 5.47 6.81 4.98
CA LEU A 22 6.33 7.21 6.09
C LEU A 22 7.81 6.87 5.81
N LEU A 23 8.09 5.68 5.29
CA LEU A 23 9.45 5.28 4.91
C LEU A 23 10.03 6.16 3.79
N PHE A 24 9.29 6.43 2.72
CA PHE A 24 9.83 7.24 1.61
C PHE A 24 9.93 8.72 1.97
N HIS A 25 8.98 9.24 2.75
CA HIS A 25 8.97 10.64 3.15
C HIS A 25 10.02 10.95 4.23
N GLU A 26 10.08 10.17 5.32
CA GLU A 26 11.05 10.42 6.40
C GLU A 26 12.46 9.94 6.06
N LEU A 27 12.59 8.75 5.47
CA LEU A 27 13.89 8.10 5.28
C LEU A 27 14.63 8.61 4.03
N PHE A 28 13.89 8.85 2.94
CA PHE A 28 14.47 9.31 1.67
C PHE A 28 14.32 10.82 1.44
N LYS A 29 13.61 11.55 2.32
CA LYS A 29 13.33 12.98 2.19
C LYS A 29 12.80 13.36 0.80
N LEU A 30 12.05 12.44 0.18
CA LEU A 30 11.47 12.66 -1.13
C LEU A 30 10.35 13.68 -1.02
N GLU A 31 10.15 14.45 -2.10
CA GLU A 31 9.01 15.37 -2.19
C GLU A 31 7.69 14.63 -1.91
N GLU A 32 6.77 15.30 -1.22
CA GLU A 32 5.50 14.71 -0.78
C GLU A 32 4.75 14.04 -1.94
N GLY A 33 4.65 14.72 -3.08
CA GLY A 33 3.95 14.19 -4.25
C GLY A 33 4.53 12.88 -4.78
N ILE A 34 5.86 12.78 -4.86
CA ILE A 34 6.54 11.57 -5.36
C ILE A 34 6.40 10.43 -4.36
N SER A 35 6.53 10.73 -3.06
CA SER A 35 6.37 9.75 -1.98
C SER A 35 4.98 9.13 -1.97
N VAL A 36 3.93 9.94 -2.19
CA VAL A 36 2.55 9.46 -2.30
C VAL A 36 2.37 8.55 -3.52
N ILE A 37 2.89 8.93 -4.70
CA ILE A 37 2.76 8.12 -5.92
C ILE A 37 3.42 6.75 -5.75
N ILE A 38 4.64 6.70 -5.17
CA ILE A 38 5.37 5.46 -4.92
C ILE A 38 4.63 4.60 -3.88
N ALA A 39 4.15 5.21 -2.79
CA ALA A 39 3.40 4.50 -1.76
C ALA A 39 2.10 3.88 -2.30
N LEU A 40 1.35 4.61 -3.14
CA LEU A 40 0.15 4.09 -3.80
C LEU A 40 0.48 2.95 -4.77
N ALA A 41 1.53 3.09 -5.57
CA ALA A 41 1.96 2.02 -6.48
C ALA A 41 2.31 0.74 -5.70
N LEU A 42 3.03 0.85 -4.59
CA LEU A 42 3.37 -0.28 -3.72
C LEU A 42 2.14 -0.89 -3.05
N GLY A 43 1.20 -0.07 -2.59
CA GLY A 43 -0.08 -0.53 -2.05
C GLY A 43 -0.86 -1.38 -3.07
N ILE A 44 -0.99 -0.88 -4.31
CA ILE A 44 -1.71 -1.59 -5.39
C ILE A 44 -1.03 -2.93 -5.70
N VAL A 45 0.31 -2.93 -5.80
CA VAL A 45 1.08 -4.16 -6.04
C VAL A 45 0.90 -5.15 -4.89
N ALA A 46 0.95 -4.69 -3.65
CA ALA A 46 0.74 -5.54 -2.48
C ALA A 46 -0.67 -6.15 -2.46
N GLU A 47 -1.71 -5.35 -2.77
CA GLU A 47 -3.08 -5.85 -2.88
C GLU A 47 -3.22 -6.87 -4.02
N TYR A 48 -2.62 -6.59 -5.18
CA TYR A 48 -2.63 -7.52 -6.32
C TYR A 48 -1.98 -8.86 -5.97
N VAL A 49 -0.81 -8.83 -5.32
CA VAL A 49 -0.11 -10.04 -4.85
C VAL A 49 -0.95 -10.79 -3.82
N TYR A 50 -1.55 -10.08 -2.86
CA TYR A 50 -2.42 -10.69 -1.85
C TYR A 50 -3.66 -11.35 -2.47
N ARG A 51 -4.29 -10.69 -3.45
CA ARG A 51 -5.43 -11.26 -4.19
C ARG A 51 -5.03 -12.49 -5.01
N LYS A 52 -3.83 -12.51 -5.59
CA LYS A 52 -3.33 -13.61 -6.41
C LYS A 52 -2.92 -14.84 -5.59
N LYS A 53 -2.43 -14.65 -4.36
CA LYS A 53 -1.98 -15.74 -3.48
C LYS A 53 -3.04 -16.25 -2.48
N GLY A 54 -4.01 -15.42 -2.09
CA GLY A 54 -5.13 -15.83 -1.23
C GLY A 54 -6.24 -16.55 -1.97
#